data_AF-A0A7V9UZ13-F1
#
_entry.id   AF-A0A7V9UZ13-F1
#
_cell.length_a   1.000
_cell.length_b   1.000
_cell.length_c   1.000
_cell.angle_alpha   90.00
_cell.angle_beta   90.00
_cell.angle_gamma   90.00
#
_symmetry.space_group_name_H-M   'P 1'
#
loop_
_entity.id
_entity.type
_entity.pdbx_description
1 polymer ?
#
loop_
_entity_poly.entity_id
_entity_poly.type
_entity_poly.pdbx_seq_one_letter_code
_entity_poly.pdbx_strand_id
1 'polypeptide(L)'
;IGPKVALAIVSSGAPVELRRAIVIEDPARFQAIPGIGKKTAERIVLELKEKLGSDDVVALPASGDGVGNAHVTARDALVELGYTFAEAEQALATVDAELPPEERVRLALRSAA
;
A
#
# COMPACT_ATOMS: atom_id res chain seq x y z
N ILE A 1 6.96 21.40 -2.37
CA ILE A 1 5.93 21.43 -1.30
C ILE A 1 6.64 21.70 0.01
N GLY A 2 6.16 22.63 0.85
CA GLY A 2 6.82 22.97 2.13
C GLY A 2 6.29 22.17 3.32
N PRO A 3 6.97 22.20 4.50
CA PRO A 3 6.62 21.37 5.66
C PRO A 3 5.18 21.52 6.15
N LYS A 4 4.68 22.76 6.19
CA LYS A 4 3.30 23.06 6.62
C LYS A 4 2.24 22.41 5.73
N VAL A 5 2.47 22.42 4.41
CA VAL A 5 1.55 21.82 3.44
C VAL A 5 1.67 20.30 3.46
N ALA A 6 2.88 19.76 3.60
CA ALA A 6 3.09 18.32 3.74
C ALA A 6 2.35 17.75 4.97
N LEU A 7 2.45 18.44 6.11
CA LEU A 7 1.72 18.06 7.33
C LEU A 7 0.21 18.09 7.12
N ALA A 8 -0.32 19.12 6.46
CA ALA A 8 -1.74 19.22 6.14
C ALA A 8 -2.21 18.06 5.24
N ILE A 9 -1.38 17.63 4.27
CA ILE A 9 -1.68 16.49 3.40
C ILE A 9 -1.79 15.20 4.21
N VAL A 10 -0.77 14.85 4.99
CA VAL A 10 -0.79 13.60 5.77
C VAL A 10 -1.85 13.61 6.89
N SER A 11 -2.31 14.80 7.31
CA SER A 11 -3.39 14.96 8.29
C SER A 11 -4.79 14.98 7.67
N SER A 12 -4.90 15.04 6.34
CA SER A 12 -6.19 15.24 5.65
C SER A 12 -7.01 13.96 5.45
N GLY A 13 -6.41 12.78 5.62
CA GLY A 13 -7.09 11.51 5.43
C GLY A 13 -6.17 10.32 5.68
N ALA A 14 -6.75 9.11 5.62
CA ALA A 14 -5.98 7.90 5.82
C ALA A 14 -4.95 7.71 4.68
N PRO A 15 -3.76 7.14 4.95
CA PRO A 15 -2.74 6.95 3.92
C PRO A 15 -3.22 6.15 2.70
N VAL A 16 -4.07 5.15 2.93
CA VAL A 16 -4.67 4.33 1.87
C VAL A 16 -5.53 5.16 0.91
N GLU A 17 -6.24 6.16 1.44
CA GLU A 17 -7.10 7.04 0.65
C GLU A 17 -6.29 8.05 -0.16
N LEU A 18 -5.23 8.61 0.43
CA LEU A 18 -4.31 9.50 -0.25
C LEU A 18 -3.60 8.77 -1.40
N ARG A 19 -3.14 7.54 -1.15
CA ARG A 19 -2.57 6.68 -2.19
C ARG A 19 -3.59 6.41 -3.29
N ARG A 20 -4.83 6.05 -2.94
CA ARG A 20 -5.88 5.83 -3.93
C ARG A 20 -6.12 7.05 -4.80
N ALA A 21 -6.19 8.24 -4.20
CA ALA A 21 -6.37 9.51 -4.92
C ALA A 21 -5.25 9.78 -5.94
N ILE A 22 -4.02 9.40 -5.62
CA ILE A 22 -2.88 9.51 -6.55
C ILE A 22 -3.01 8.52 -7.70
N VAL A 23 -3.36 7.26 -7.41
CA VAL A 23 -3.48 6.18 -8.41
C VAL A 23 -4.59 6.47 -9.42
N ILE A 24 -5.74 6.97 -8.98
CA ILE A 24 -6.88 7.29 -9.86
C ILE A 24 -6.80 8.67 -10.50
N GLU A 25 -5.68 9.39 -10.31
CA GLU A 25 -5.47 10.74 -10.83
C GLU A 25 -6.57 11.74 -10.41
N ASP A 26 -6.89 11.78 -9.12
CA ASP A 26 -7.86 12.70 -8.53
C ASP A 26 -7.19 13.89 -7.82
N PRO A 27 -6.82 14.97 -8.56
CA PRO A 27 -6.25 16.17 -7.96
C PRO A 27 -7.27 16.98 -7.14
N ALA A 28 -8.58 16.76 -7.32
CA ALA A 28 -9.60 17.49 -6.57
C ALA A 28 -9.51 17.19 -5.06
N ARG A 29 -9.16 15.94 -4.72
CA ARG A 29 -8.92 15.51 -3.33
C ARG A 29 -7.78 16.27 -2.66
N PHE A 30 -6.72 16.59 -3.40
CA PHE A 30 -5.61 17.40 -2.89
C PHE A 30 -5.93 18.90 -2.89
N GLN A 31 -6.73 19.38 -3.84
CA GLN A 31 -7.17 20.78 -3.90
C GLN A 31 -8.10 21.16 -2.73
N ALA A 32 -8.81 20.20 -2.14
CA ALA A 32 -9.63 20.43 -0.95
C ALA A 32 -8.81 20.82 0.30
N ILE A 33 -7.49 20.59 0.29
CA ILE A 33 -6.60 20.87 1.42
C ILE A 33 -6.21 22.36 1.41
N PRO A 34 -6.37 23.08 2.53
CA PRO A 34 -6.00 24.49 2.64
C PRO A 34 -4.54 24.76 2.23
N GLY A 35 -4.35 25.68 1.29
CA GLY A 35 -3.03 26.04 0.77
C GLY A 35 -2.55 25.23 -0.45
N ILE A 36 -3.40 24.33 -0.99
CA ILE A 36 -3.13 23.62 -2.24
C ILE A 36 -4.04 24.14 -3.34
N GLY A 37 -3.45 24.81 -4.34
CA GLY A 37 -4.17 25.23 -5.54
C GLY A 37 -4.14 24.17 -6.65
N LYS A 38 -4.96 24.36 -7.69
CA LYS A 38 -5.12 23.44 -8.84
C LYS A 38 -3.78 22.93 -9.42
N LYS A 39 -2.89 23.84 -9.83
CA LYS A 39 -1.57 23.48 -10.40
C LYS A 39 -0.71 22.67 -9.43
N THR A 40 -0.79 22.98 -8.15
CA THR A 40 -0.02 22.28 -7.12
C THR A 40 -0.58 20.89 -6.90
N ALA A 41 -1.92 20.74 -6.86
CA ALA A 41 -2.58 19.45 -6.75
C ALA A 41 -2.26 18.53 -7.94
N GLU A 42 -2.37 19.05 -9.16
CA GLU A 42 -2.00 18.32 -10.39
C GLU A 42 -0.53 17.86 -10.35
N ARG A 43 0.39 18.73 -9.94
CA ARG A 43 1.81 18.39 -9.80
C ARG A 43 2.06 17.32 -8.73
N ILE A 44 1.38 17.41 -7.58
CA ILE A 44 1.50 16.41 -6.50
C ILE A 44 1.09 15.04 -7.02
N VAL A 45 -0.07 14.94 -7.66
CA VAL A 45 -0.59 13.67 -8.18
C VAL A 45 0.35 13.09 -9.23
N LEU A 46 0.84 13.90 -10.17
CA LEU A 46 1.75 13.43 -11.21
C LEU A 46 3.08 12.92 -10.64
N GLU A 47 3.78 13.75 -9.85
CA GLU A 47 5.09 13.40 -9.28
C GLU A 47 5.00 12.18 -8.35
N LEU A 48 3.93 12.08 -7.55
CA LEU A 48 3.74 10.95 -6.65
C LEU A 48 3.29 9.69 -7.39
N LYS A 49 2.54 9.81 -8.49
CA LYS A 49 2.16 8.65 -9.31
C LYS A 49 3.39 8.01 -9.94
N GLU A 50 4.34 8.80 -10.44
CA GLU A 50 5.61 8.28 -10.97
C GLU A 50 6.42 7.55 -9.90
N LYS A 51 6.43 8.09 -8.67
CA LYS A 51 7.13 7.49 -7.52
C LYS A 51 6.44 6.22 -7.00
N LEU A 52 5.11 6.20 -6.93
CA LEU A 52 4.31 5.07 -6.43
C LEU A 52 4.11 3.97 -7.48
N GLY A 53 4.23 4.30 -8.77
CA GLY A 53 4.17 3.32 -9.87
C GLY A 53 5.46 2.53 -10.06
N SER A 54 6.52 2.90 -9.32
CA SER A 54 7.81 2.22 -9.30
C SER A 54 7.89 1.33 -8.05
N ASP A 55 7.35 0.12 -8.14
CA ASP A 55 7.67 -1.10 -7.36
C ASP A 55 7.57 -1.12 -5.82
N ASP A 56 7.43 -0.02 -5.09
CA ASP A 56 7.39 -0.05 -3.62
C ASP A 56 5.96 -0.08 -3.07
N VAL A 57 5.39 -1.29 -3.02
CA VAL A 57 4.28 -1.61 -2.13
C VAL A 57 4.82 -1.74 -0.71
N VAL A 58 5.38 -0.66 -0.15
CA VAL A 58 5.45 -0.50 1.30
C VAL A 58 4.05 -0.13 1.75
N ALA A 59 3.23 -1.17 1.90
CA ALA A 59 1.91 -1.05 2.47
C ALA A 59 2.09 -0.64 3.94
N LEU A 60 1.81 0.63 4.23
CA LEU A 60 1.51 1.05 5.60
C LEU A 60 0.47 0.08 6.18
N PRO A 61 0.63 -0.40 7.43
CA PRO A 61 -0.34 -1.27 8.07
C PRO A 61 -1.65 -0.51 8.23
N ALA A 62 -2.55 -0.69 7.26
CA ALA A 62 -3.93 -0.26 7.38
C ALA A 62 -4.65 -1.33 8.19
N SER A 63 -4.93 -1.02 9.45
CA SER A 63 -5.90 -1.76 10.24
C SER A 63 -7.23 -1.74 9.49
N GLY A 64 -7.57 -2.85 8.83
CA GLY A 64 -8.76 -2.96 8.00
C GLY A 64 -8.83 -4.32 7.33
N ASP A 65 -9.68 -5.17 7.89
CA ASP A 65 -10.06 -6.47 7.35
C ASP A 65 -10.49 -6.36 5.89
N GLY A 66 -9.73 -7.01 5.01
CA GLY A 66 -10.04 -7.14 3.61
C GLY A 66 -9.10 -8.17 3.02
N VAL A 67 -9.61 -9.05 2.15
CA VAL A 67 -8.91 -10.21 1.58
C VAL A 67 -7.54 -9.86 0.93
N GLY A 68 -7.35 -8.61 0.47
CA GLY A 68 -6.06 -8.09 0.02
C GLY A 68 -5.02 -7.82 1.13
N ASN A 69 -5.47 -7.56 2.36
CA ASN A 69 -4.65 -7.36 3.55
C ASN A 69 -4.10 -8.69 4.09
N ALA A 70 -4.89 -9.76 4.03
CA ALA A 70 -4.45 -11.09 4.47
C ALA A 70 -3.30 -11.64 3.60
N HIS A 71 -3.33 -11.38 2.30
CA HIS A 71 -2.25 -11.79 1.39
C HIS A 71 -0.95 -11.05 1.68
N VAL A 72 -1.02 -9.72 1.82
CA VAL A 72 0.14 -8.87 2.12
C VAL A 72 0.72 -9.20 3.49
N THR A 73 -0.14 -9.37 4.50
CA THR A 73 0.28 -9.75 5.86
C THR A 73 0.98 -11.10 5.86
N ALA A 74 0.45 -12.10 5.14
CA ALA A 74 1.09 -13.40 5.02
C ALA A 74 2.43 -13.34 4.29
N ARG A 75 2.54 -12.52 3.24
CA ARG A 75 3.78 -12.32 2.48
C ARG A 75 4.85 -11.67 3.34
N ASP A 76 4.50 -10.59 4.04
CA ASP A 76 5.43 -9.85 4.88
C ASP A 76 5.94 -10.72 6.03
N ALA A 77 5.07 -11.56 6.61
CA ALA A 77 5.47 -12.56 7.60
C ALA A 77 6.47 -13.59 7.03
N LEU A 78 6.28 -14.07 5.80
CA LEU A 78 7.25 -14.97 5.15
C LEU A 78 8.60 -14.29 4.90
N VAL A 79 8.58 -13.01 4.50
CA VAL A 79 9.81 -12.22 4.32
C VAL A 79 10.55 -12.03 5.64
N GLU A 80 9.83 -11.77 6.73
CA GLU A 80 10.42 -11.66 8.08
C GLU A 80 11.04 -13.00 8.56
N LEU A 81 10.49 -14.13 8.11
CA LEU A 81 11.05 -15.46 8.33
C LEU A 81 12.28 -15.77 7.45
N GLY A 82 12.67 -14.86 6.57
CA GLY A 82 13.88 -14.93 5.75
C GLY A 82 13.68 -15.39 4.31
N TYR A 83 12.43 -15.51 3.84
CA TYR A 83 12.15 -15.76 2.43
C TYR A 83 12.36 -14.49 1.61
N THR A 84 12.83 -14.63 0.37
CA THR A 84 12.82 -13.50 -0.55
C THR A 84 11.38 -13.15 -0.95
N PHE A 85 11.17 -11.91 -1.39
CA PHE A 85 9.86 -11.46 -1.85
C PHE A 85 9.25 -12.37 -2.93
N ALA A 86 10.07 -12.78 -3.90
CA ALA A 86 9.65 -13.67 -4.98
C ALA A 86 9.25 -15.06 -4.46
N GLU A 87 9.99 -15.60 -3.49
CA GLU A 87 9.68 -16.89 -2.88
C GLU A 87 8.40 -16.82 -2.03
N ALA A 88 8.19 -15.71 -1.30
CA ALA A 88 6.98 -15.50 -0.51
C ALA A 88 5.73 -15.43 -1.39
N GLU A 89 5.78 -14.68 -2.49
CA GLU A 89 4.69 -14.61 -3.48
C GLU A 89 4.41 -15.97 -4.12
N GLN A 90 5.47 -16.69 -4.51
CA GLN A 90 5.33 -18.00 -5.14
C GLN A 90 4.74 -19.04 -4.18
N ALA A 91 5.11 -19.00 -2.90
CA ALA A 91 4.53 -19.88 -1.90
C ALA A 91 3.04 -19.57 -1.68
N LEU A 92 2.66 -18.29 -1.62
CA LEU A 92 1.27 -17.87 -1.42
C LEU A 92 0.38 -18.03 -2.65
N ALA A 93 0.94 -18.14 -3.85
CA ALA A 93 0.19 -18.34 -5.09
C ALA A 93 -0.59 -19.68 -5.11
N THR A 94 -0.11 -20.66 -4.36
CA THR A 94 -0.75 -21.99 -4.24
C THR A 94 -1.74 -22.08 -3.09
N VAL A 95 -1.87 -21.02 -2.29
CA VAL A 95 -2.65 -20.97 -1.05
C VAL A 95 -3.89 -20.12 -1.25
N ASP A 96 -5.03 -20.63 -0.78
CA ASP A 96 -6.32 -19.95 -0.89
C ASP A 96 -6.28 -18.52 -0.32
N ALA A 97 -6.82 -17.58 -1.10
CA ALA A 97 -6.83 -16.16 -0.78
C ALA A 97 -7.83 -15.79 0.31
N GLU A 98 -8.88 -16.59 0.51
CA GLU A 98 -9.93 -16.31 1.51
C GLU A 98 -9.55 -16.74 2.94
N LEU A 99 -8.43 -17.46 3.09
CA LEU A 99 -7.96 -17.89 4.40
C LEU A 99 -7.35 -16.74 5.21
N PRO A 100 -7.45 -16.81 6.56
CA PRO A 100 -6.80 -15.85 7.44
C PRO A 100 -5.27 -15.90 7.27
N PRO A 101 -4.57 -14.78 7.48
CA PRO A 101 -3.14 -14.64 7.18
C PRO A 101 -2.28 -15.69 7.90
N GLU A 102 -2.63 -16.05 9.15
CA GLU A 102 -1.89 -17.04 9.94
C GLU A 102 -1.94 -18.43 9.30
N GLU A 103 -3.11 -18.84 8.80
CA GLU A 103 -3.28 -20.14 8.15
C GLU A 103 -2.60 -20.15 6.78
N ARG A 104 -2.58 -19.01 6.09
CA ARG A 104 -1.86 -18.88 4.81
C ARG A 104 -0.35 -19.04 4.98
N VAL A 105 0.24 -18.40 5.99
CA VAL A 105 1.67 -18.58 6.32
C VAL A 105 1.95 -20.04 6.65
N ARG A 106 1.09 -20.68 7.45
CA ARG A 106 1.25 -22.09 7.83
C ARG A 106 1.26 -23.02 6.62
N LEU A 107 0.33 -22.81 5.68
CA LEU A 107 0.22 -23.62 4.47
C LEU A 107 1.38 -23.36 3.51
N ALA A 108 1.79 -22.11 3.34
CA ALA A 108 2.93 -21.72 2.52
C ALA A 108 4.24 -22.36 3.01
N LEU A 109 4.48 -22.37 4.33
CA LEU A 109 5.65 -23.02 4.93
C LEU A 109 5.59 -24.56 4.78
N ARG A 110 4.40 -25.15 4.84
CA ARG A 110 4.23 -26.60 4.62
C ARG A 110 4.52 -27.02 3.18
N SER A 111 4.17 -26.19 2.20
CA SER A 111 4.45 -26.47 0.78
C SER A 111 5.91 -26.24 0.38
N ALA A 112 6.67 -25.49 1.19
CA ALA A 112 8.08 -25.19 0.94
C ALA A 112 9.06 -26.21 1.58
N ALA A 113 8.54 -27.16 2.38
CA ALA A 113 9.28 -28.25 3.01
C ALA A 113 9.05 -29.57 2.24
#